data_AF-A0A5R9M3A6-F1
#
_entry.id   AF-A0A5R9M3A6-F1
#
_cell.length_a   1.000
_cell.length_b   1.000
_cell.length_c   1.000
_cell.angle_alpha   90.00
_cell.angle_beta   90.00
_cell.angle_gamma   90.00
#
_symmetry.space_group_name_H-M   'P 1'
#
loop_
_entity.id
_entity.type
_entity.pdbx_description
1 polymer ?
#
loop_
_entity_poly.entity_id
_entity_poly.type
_entity_poly.pdbx_seq_one_letter_code
_entity_poly.pdbx_strand_id
1 'polypeptide(L)' 'MQVESAQLRQSTLHPTVTVTGALRAMEALLLGGGQQTARRNAWSAVVEDRRRAKDRREVQHVIEALNAPAAVRNTGPDSF' A
#
# COMPACT_ATOMS: atom_id res chain seq x y z
N MET A 1 63.92 14.52 23.54
CA MET A 1 63.43 14.16 22.20
C MET A 1 62.41 13.02 22.32
N GLN A 2 61.27 13.24 22.97
CA GLN A 2 60.17 12.25 23.13
C GLN A 2 58.92 13.00 23.61
N VAL A 3 58.32 13.88 22.81
CA VAL A 3 57.02 14.51 23.18
C VAL A 3 56.06 14.68 21.99
N GLU A 4 56.42 14.25 20.79
CA GLU A 4 55.67 14.63 19.57
C GLU A 4 54.78 13.52 18.99
N SER A 5 54.92 12.26 19.42
CA SER A 5 54.34 11.12 18.70
C SER A 5 52.95 10.64 19.19
N ALA A 6 52.31 11.31 20.15
CA ALA A 6 51.04 10.84 20.72
C ALA A 6 49.78 11.59 20.23
N GLN A 7 49.91 12.70 19.51
CA GLN A 7 48.75 13.54 19.16
C GLN A 7 47.97 13.10 17.91
N LEU A 8 48.42 12.09 17.15
CA LEU A 8 47.79 11.67 15.89
C LEU A 8 46.71 10.58 16.02
N ARG A 9 45.99 10.51 17.14
CA ARG A 9 44.97 9.46 17.39
C ARG A 9 43.63 10.02 17.90
N GLN A 10 43.31 11.28 17.64
CA GLN A 10 42.02 11.86 18.01
C GLN A 10 41.45 12.74 16.90
N SER A 11 41.38 12.22 15.68
CA SER A 11 40.40 12.70 14.72
C SER A 11 39.04 12.11 15.14
N THR A 12 38.38 12.75 16.11
CA THR A 12 36.97 12.52 16.37
C THR A 12 36.24 12.75 15.05
N LEU A 13 35.73 11.68 14.45
CA LEU A 13 34.85 11.76 13.28
C LEU A 13 33.55 12.43 13.76
N HIS A 14 33.55 13.76 13.83
CA HIS A 14 32.31 14.51 13.91
C HIS A 14 31.63 14.30 12.55
N PRO A 15 30.44 13.67 12.49
CA PRO A 15 29.72 13.57 11.24
C PRO A 15 29.47 14.99 10.75
N THR A 16 30.20 15.39 9.72
CA THR A 16 30.02 16.71 9.13
C THR A 16 28.69 16.66 8.40
N VAL A 17 27.64 17.17 9.05
CA VAL A 17 26.32 17.25 8.43
C VAL A 17 26.43 18.25 7.29
N THR A 18 26.41 17.75 6.05
CA THR A 18 26.34 18.60 4.87
C THR A 18 24.92 19.12 4.71
N VAL A 19 24.76 20.32 4.14
CA VAL A 19 23.43 20.89 3.85
C VAL A 19 22.60 19.91 3.02
N THR A 20 23.20 19.25 2.04
CA THR A 20 22.57 18.20 1.23
C THR A 20 22.10 17.02 2.07
N GLY A 21 22.91 16.58 3.05
CA GLY A 21 22.53 15.50 3.97
C GLY A 21 21.37 15.89 4.87
N ALA A 22 21.35 17.11 5.39
CA ALA A 22 20.25 17.64 6.19
C ALA A 22 18.95 17.71 5.37
N LEU A 23 19.02 18.21 4.13
CA LEU A 23 17.86 18.29 3.23
C LEU A 23 17.31 16.89 2.89
N ARG A 24 18.18 15.92 2.60
CA ARG A 24 17.73 14.52 2.38
C ARG A 24 17.10 13.89 3.61
N ALA A 25 17.62 14.17 4.80
CA ALA A 25 17.03 13.65 6.03
C ALA A 25 15.64 14.26 6.29
N MET A 26 15.50 15.56 6.04
CA MET A 26 14.19 16.24 6.09
C MET A 26 13.23 15.71 5.01
N GLU A 27 13.71 15.47 3.80
CA GLU A 27 12.92 14.85 2.73
C GLU A 27 12.43 13.46 3.14
N ALA A 28 13.31 12.62 3.70
CA ALA A 28 12.93 11.30 4.21
C ALA A 28 11.92 11.38 5.36
N LEU A 29 12.07 12.34 6.28
CA LEU A 29 11.14 12.57 7.39
C LEU A 29 9.78 13.08 6.93
N LEU A 30 9.76 14.07 6.03
CA LEU A 30 8.54 14.73 5.57
C LEU A 30 7.80 13.89 4.52
N LEU A 31 8.53 13.28 3.58
CA LEU A 31 7.95 12.60 2.42
C LEU A 31 7.94 11.06 2.56
N GLY A 32 8.78 10.49 3.43
CA GLY A 32 8.87 9.04 3.62
C GLY A 32 7.58 8.41 4.16
N GLY A 33 6.91 9.09 5.10
CA GLY A 33 5.62 8.64 5.65
C GLY A 33 4.50 8.66 4.59
N GLY A 34 4.53 9.62 3.66
CA GLY A 34 3.56 9.73 2.57
C GLY A 34 3.60 8.55 1.61
N GLN A 35 4.79 8.01 1.32
CA GLN A 35 4.96 6.87 0.40
C GLN A 35 4.38 5.57 0.96
N GLN A 36 4.59 5.29 2.25
CA GLN A 36 4.01 4.10 2.89
C GLN A 36 2.48 4.19 2.99
N THR A 37 1.94 5.39 3.19
CA THR A 37 0.50 5.64 3.17
C THR A 37 -0.07 5.53 1.76
N ALA A 38 0.62 6.05 0.74
CA ALA A 38 0.22 5.90 -0.66
C ALA A 38 0.16 4.42 -1.09
N ARG A 39 1.15 3.61 -0.71
CA ARG A 39 1.14 2.15 -0.97
C ARG A 39 -0.06 1.46 -0.30
N ARG A 40 -0.33 1.78 0.97
CA ARG A 40 -1.48 1.24 1.70
C ARG A 40 -2.80 1.66 1.04
N ASN A 41 -2.95 2.92 0.69
CA ASN A 41 -4.14 3.44 0.03
C ASN A 41 -4.35 2.79 -1.33
N ALA A 42 -3.29 2.63 -2.13
CA ALA A 42 -3.36 1.97 -3.43
C ALA A 42 -3.82 0.50 -3.29
N TRP A 43 -3.27 -0.23 -2.33
CA TRP A 43 -3.71 -1.59 -2.06
C TRP A 43 -5.18 -1.66 -1.60
N SER A 44 -5.60 -0.80 -0.67
CA SER A 44 -6.99 -0.73 -0.21
C SER A 44 -7.95 -0.41 -1.36
N ALA A 45 -7.57 0.48 -2.28
CA ALA A 45 -8.37 0.80 -3.46
C ALA A 45 -8.56 -0.42 -4.38
N VAL A 46 -7.50 -1.20 -4.61
CA VAL A 46 -7.56 -2.42 -5.42
C VAL A 46 -8.46 -3.49 -4.78
N VAL A 47 -8.34 -3.68 -3.46
CA VAL A 47 -9.19 -4.64 -2.74
C VAL A 47 -10.66 -4.23 -2.80
N GLU A 48 -10.95 -2.95 -2.61
CA GLU A 48 -12.30 -2.41 -2.69
C GLU A 48 -12.87 -2.51 -4.11
N ASP A 49 -12.09 -2.22 -5.15
CA ASP A 49 -12.55 -2.35 -6.53
C ASP A 49 -12.88 -3.81 -6.90
N ARG A 50 -12.06 -4.77 -6.42
CA ARG A 50 -12.36 -6.20 -6.57
C ARG A 50 -13.67 -6.58 -5.87
N ARG A 51 -13.93 -6.05 -4.68
CA ARG A 51 -15.19 -6.28 -3.95
C ARG A 51 -16.37 -5.74 -4.74
N ARG A 52 -16.31 -4.47 -5.18
CA ARG A 52 -17.36 -3.85 -6.01
C ARG A 52 -17.57 -4.60 -7.32
N ALA A 53 -16.52 -5.12 -7.95
CA ALA A 53 -16.64 -5.93 -9.15
C ALA A 53 -17.38 -7.25 -8.92
N LYS A 54 -17.15 -7.91 -7.77
CA LYS A 54 -17.90 -9.09 -7.35
C LYS A 54 -19.36 -8.76 -7.08
N ASP A 55 -19.61 -7.72 -6.31
CA ASP A 55 -20.96 -7.28 -5.95
C ASP A 55 -21.79 -6.96 -7.21
N ARG A 56 -21.19 -6.28 -8.21
CA ARG A 56 -21.85 -6.03 -9.51
C ARG A 56 -22.25 -7.32 -10.24
N ARG A 57 -21.40 -8.36 -10.22
CA ARG A 57 -21.72 -9.65 -10.85
C ARG A 57 -22.85 -10.37 -10.12
N GLU A 58 -22.83 -10.36 -8.78
CA GLU A 58 -23.88 -11.00 -7.98
C GLU A 58 -25.23 -10.31 -8.20
N VAL A 59 -25.26 -8.97 -8.23
CA VAL A 59 -26.47 -8.20 -8.59
C VAL A 59 -26.94 -8.55 -9.99
N GLN A 60 -26.03 -8.63 -10.97
CA GLN A 60 -26.38 -9.00 -12.33
C GLN A 60 -27.01 -10.39 -12.40
N HIS A 61 -26.45 -11.39 -11.69
CA HIS A 61 -27.03 -12.73 -11.62
C HIS A 61 -28.42 -12.74 -10.99
N VAL A 62 -28.65 -11.95 -9.93
CA VAL A 62 -29.97 -11.83 -9.32
C VAL A 62 -30.97 -11.20 -10.30
N ILE A 63 -30.58 -10.13 -10.99
CA ILE A 63 -31.42 -9.47 -12.00
C ILE A 63 -31.75 -10.43 -13.15
N GLU A 64 -30.77 -11.17 -13.65
CA GLU A 64 -30.97 -12.19 -14.69
C GLU A 64 -31.92 -13.30 -14.23
N ALA A 65 -31.77 -13.79 -13.00
CA ALA A 65 -32.66 -14.79 -12.42
C ALA A 65 -34.11 -14.28 -12.28
N LEU A 66 -34.29 -13.01 -11.90
CA LEU A 66 -35.61 -12.38 -11.82
C LEU A 66 -36.25 -12.18 -13.21
N ASN A 67 -35.43 -11.95 -14.24
CA ASN A 67 -35.87 -11.72 -15.62
C ASN A 67 -36.02 -13.01 -16.45
N ALA A 68 -35.50 -14.16 -15.97
CA ALA A 68 -35.59 -15.44 -16.68
C ALA A 68 -37.05 -15.89 -16.88
N PRO A 69 -37.44 -16.52 -18.01
CA PRO A 69 -38.82 -16.94 -18.26
C PRO A 69 -39.33 -17.95 -17.22
N ALA A 70 -40.64 -17.93 -16.92
CA ALA A 70 -41.29 -18.72 -15.86
C ALA A 70 -41.01 -20.25 -15.93
N ALA A 71 -40.73 -20.79 -17.12
CA ALA A 71 -40.39 -22.19 -17.31
C ALA A 71 -39.07 -22.61 -16.61
N VAL A 72 -38.09 -21.71 -16.47
CA VAL A 72 -36.82 -21.99 -15.76
C VAL A 72 -36.97 -21.75 -14.24
N ARG A 73 -37.94 -20.94 -13.83
CA ARG A 73 -38.22 -20.62 -12.42
C ARG A 73 -38.89 -21.77 -11.67
N ASN A 74 -39.64 -22.62 -12.38
CA ASN A 74 -40.45 -23.70 -11.78
C ASN A 74 -39.73 -25.07 -11.73
N THR A 75 -38.53 -25.23 -12.28
CA THR A 75 -37.79 -26.51 -12.28
C THR A 75 -36.89 -26.66 -11.04
N GLY A 76 -37.48 -26.55 -9.85
CA GLY A 76 -36.85 -26.95 -8.59
C GLY A 76 -36.98 -28.45 -8.33
N PRO A 77 -36.18 -29.04 -7.41
CA PRO A 77 -36.10 -30.49 -7.16
C PRO A 77 -37.41 -31.18 -6.73
N ASP A 78 -38.46 -30.41 -6.47
CA ASP A 78 -39.77 -30.89 -6.02
C ASP A 78 -40.80 -31.03 -7.15
N SER A 79 -40.35 -31.04 -8.41
CA SER A 79 -41.21 -31.23 -9.57
C SER A 79 -41.37 -32.74 -9.87
N PHE A 80 -42.37 -33.38 -9.27
CA PHE A 80 -42.88 -34.72 -9.62
C PHE A 80 -44.27 -34.62 -10.26
#